data_AF-A0A972M4J1-F1
#
_entry.id   AF-A0A972M4J1-F1
#
_cell.length_a   1.000
_cell.length_b   1.000
_cell.length_c   1.000
_cell.angle_alpha   90.00
_cell.angle_beta   90.00
_cell.angle_gamma   90.00
#
_symmetry.space_group_name_H-M   'P 1'
#
loop_
_entity.id
_entity.type
_entity.pdbx_description
1 polymer ?
#
loop_
_entity_poly.entity_id
_entity_poly.type
_entity_poly.pdbx_seq_one_letter_code
_entity_poly.pdbx_strand_id
1 'polypeptide(L)' 'MPKIKTLWLVKKSDIPYSYVEENDLVVLIEDAVVKIPTKPNWFVCKEDAEARKIKVPKDRLVSYKEIAQLILEAQKVAVW' A
#
# COMPACT_ATOMS: atom_id res chain seq x y z
N MET A 1 14.75 -1.85 -13.12
CA MET A 1 14.27 -1.36 -11.80
C MET A 1 14.62 -2.41 -10.75
N PRO A 2 15.06 -2.03 -9.54
CA PRO A 2 15.27 -3.01 -8.47
C PRO A 2 13.95 -3.76 -8.22
N LYS A 3 14.01 -5.09 -8.17
CA LYS A 3 12.82 -5.92 -7.92
C LYS A 3 12.27 -5.60 -6.53
N ILE A 4 10.96 -5.37 -6.42
CA ILE A 4 10.27 -5.27 -5.12
C ILE A 4 10.41 -6.62 -4.43
N LYS A 5 10.99 -6.66 -3.23
CA LYS A 5 11.13 -7.91 -2.47
C LYS A 5 9.76 -8.37 -1.97
N THR A 6 9.11 -7.56 -1.13
CA THR A 6 7.77 -7.85 -0.61
C THR A 6 6.84 -6.66 -0.88
N LEU A 7 5.68 -6.96 -1.47
CA LEU A 7 4.53 -6.07 -1.51
C LEU A 7 3.56 -6.48 -0.41
N TRP A 8 3.19 -5.55 0.46
CA TRP A 8 2.14 -5.73 1.46
C TRP A 8 0.86 -5.07 0.97
N LEU A 9 -0.22 -5.84 0.91
CA LEU A 9 -1.58 -5.35 0.72
C LEU A 9 -2.29 -5.42 2.06
N VAL A 10 -2.48 -4.26 2.69
CA VAL A 10 -3.07 -4.17 4.03
C VAL A 10 -4.50 -3.68 3.90
N LYS A 11 -5.46 -4.51 4.30
CA LYS A 11 -6.91 -4.29 4.16
C LYS A 11 -7.53 -3.65 5.39
N LYS A 12 -6.97 -3.95 6.57
CA LYS A 12 -7.48 -3.51 7.87
C LYS A 12 -6.58 -2.47 8.51
N SER A 13 -7.16 -1.69 9.43
CA SER A 13 -6.44 -0.57 10.07
C SER A 13 -5.35 -1.00 11.07
N ASP A 14 -5.29 -2.28 11.45
CA ASP A 14 -4.31 -2.88 12.35
C ASP A 14 -3.05 -3.30 11.57
N ILE A 15 -2.20 -2.32 11.26
CA ILE A 15 -1.04 -2.55 10.39
C ILE A 15 0.06 -3.35 11.12
N PRO A 16 0.62 -4.43 10.53
CA PRO A 16 1.60 -5.31 11.17
C PRO A 16 3.03 -4.73 11.13
N TYR A 17 3.25 -3.56 11.72
CA TYR A 17 4.51 -2.79 11.63
C TYR A 17 5.78 -3.58 11.95
N SER A 18 5.73 -4.54 12.88
CA SER A 18 6.87 -5.36 13.29
C SER A 18 7.33 -6.36 12.22
N TYR A 19 6.47 -6.68 11.26
CA TYR A 19 6.76 -7.63 10.18
C TYR A 19 7.14 -6.94 8.87
N VAL A 20 6.89 -5.63 8.75
CA VAL A 20 7.19 -4.85 7.55
C VAL A 20 8.63 -4.37 7.60
N GLU A 21 9.46 -4.85 6.67
CA GLU A 21 10.86 -4.44 6.57
C GLU A 21 10.98 -3.02 5.97
N GLU A 22 12.13 -2.37 6.19
CA GLU A 22 12.36 -0.99 5.71
C GLU A 22 12.26 -0.85 4.19
N ASN A 23 12.62 -1.90 3.45
CA ASN A 23 12.62 -1.91 1.98
C ASN A 23 11.37 -2.56 1.37
N ASP A 24 10.41 -2.98 2.19
CA ASP A 24 9.13 -3.52 1.69
C ASP A 24 8.26 -2.39 1.13
N LEU A 25 7.41 -2.69 0.16
CA LEU A 25 6.43 -1.73 -0.34
C LEU A 25 5.08 -2.03 0.32
N VAL A 26 4.41 -1.01 0.87
CA VAL A 26 3.11 -1.18 1.51
C VAL A 26 2.05 -0.39 0.75
N VAL A 27 0.94 -1.06 0.43
CA VAL A 27 -0.27 -0.41 -0.09
C VAL A 27 -1.42 -0.68 0.87
N LEU A 28 -1.99 0.41 1.37
CA LEU A 28 -3.21 0.38 2.18
C LEU A 28 -4.41 0.35 1.23
N ILE A 29 -5.28 -0.64 1.40
CA ILE A 29 -6.50 -0.84 0.62
C ILE A 29 -7.69 -1.02 1.56
N GLU A 30 -8.90 -0.98 1.01
CA GLU A 30 -10.17 -1.11 1.73
C GLU A 30 -10.21 -0.19 2.98
N ASP A 31 -10.35 -0.76 4.17
CA ASP A 31 -10.52 0.01 5.40
C ASP A 31 -9.20 0.55 5.96
N ALA A 32 -8.05 0.03 5.50
CA ALA A 32 -6.75 0.52 5.94
C ALA A 32 -6.45 1.94 5.45
N VAL A 33 -7.12 2.40 4.38
CA VAL A 33 -6.88 3.74 3.79
C VAL A 33 -7.16 4.90 4.75
N VAL A 34 -7.86 4.66 5.87
CA VAL A 34 -8.05 5.66 6.93
C VAL A 34 -6.73 6.02 7.63
N LYS A 35 -5.69 5.19 7.50
CA LYS A 35 -4.35 5.47 8.02
C LYS A 35 -3.55 6.21 6.95
N ILE A 36 -3.14 7.44 7.27
CA ILE A 36 -2.26 8.21 6.38
C ILE A 36 -0.82 7.68 6.55
N PRO A 37 -0.14 7.26 5.47
CA PRO A 37 1.21 6.74 5.58
C PRO A 37 2.25 7.82 5.91
N THR A 38 3.18 7.52 6.80
CA THR A 38 4.31 8.40 7.15
C THR A 38 5.63 7.99 6.49
N LYS A 39 5.81 6.70 6.20
CA LYS A 39 7.03 6.14 5.57
C LYS A 39 7.00 6.29 4.05
N PRO A 40 8.10 6.64 3.37
CA PRO A 40 8.10 6.98 1.92
C PRO A 40 7.68 5.85 0.98
N ASN A 41 7.94 4.60 1.36
CA ASN A 41 7.59 3.37 0.64
C ASN A 41 6.14 2.89 0.88
N TRP A 42 5.30 3.75 1.45
CA TRP A 42 3.91 3.43 1.78
C TRP A 42 2.95 4.29 0.98
N PHE A 43 1.94 3.62 0.44
CA PHE A 43 0.96 4.16 -0.47
C PHE A 43 -0.45 3.78 -0.04
N VAL A 44 -1.43 4.49 -0.60
CA VAL A 44 -2.85 4.25 -0.38
C VAL A 44 -3.52 4.03 -1.72
N CYS A 45 -4.42 3.05 -1.79
CA CYS A 45 -5.28 2.88 -2.95
C CYS A 45 -6.15 4.13 -3.15
N LYS A 46 -6.00 4.75 -4.32
CA LYS A 46 -6.70 5.97 -4.70
C LYS A 46 -8.21 5.77 -4.67
N GLU A 47 -8.70 4.72 -5.32
CA GLU A 47 -10.12 4.43 -5.48
C GLU A 47 -10.78 4.19 -4.11
N ASP A 48 -10.11 3.47 -3.21
CA ASP A 48 -10.63 3.22 -1.86
C ASP A 48 -10.62 4.47 -0.98
N ALA A 49 -9.58 5.31 -1.09
CA ALA A 49 -9.50 6.58 -0.39
C ALA A 49 -10.60 7.54 -0.87
N GLU A 50 -10.84 7.62 -2.19
CA GLU A 50 -11.91 8.41 -2.80
C GLU A 50 -13.29 7.93 -2.34
N ALA A 51 -13.55 6.61 -2.36
CA ALA A 51 -14.80 6.02 -1.90
C ALA A 51 -15.09 6.34 -0.42
N ARG A 52 -14.04 6.42 0.41
CA ARG A 52 -14.13 6.76 1.84
C ARG A 52 -13.95 8.25 2.15
N LYS A 53 -13.83 9.10 1.13
CA LYS A 53 -13.62 10.56 1.25
C LYS A 53 -12.38 10.94 2.08
N ILE A 54 -11.34 10.11 2.06
CA ILE A 54 -10.06 10.36 2.74
C ILE A 54 -9.17 11.21 1.83
N LYS A 55 -8.63 12.30 2.38
CA LYS A 55 -7.66 13.15 1.67
C LYS A 55 -6.25 12.63 1.91
N VAL A 56 -5.59 12.21 0.85
CA VAL A 56 -4.20 11.71 0.86
C VAL A 56 -3.38 12.54 -0.14
N PRO A 57 -2.11 12.87 0.15
CA PRO A 57 -1.21 13.51 -0.81
C PRO A 57 -1.10 12.71 -2.12
N LYS A 58 -1.07 13.39 -3.27
CA LYS A 58 -1.09 12.73 -4.60
C LYS A 58 0.10 11.80 -4.84
N ASP A 59 1.26 12.14 -4.28
CA ASP A 59 2.49 11.34 -4.32
C ASP A 59 2.41 10.04 -3.49
N ARG A 60 1.37 9.89 -2.67
CA ARG A 60 1.10 8.70 -1.85
C ARG A 60 -0.09 7.88 -2.35
N LEU A 61 -0.64 8.22 -3.52
CA LEU A 61 -1.78 7.52 -4.11
C LEU A 61 -1.29 6.58 -5.22
N VAL A 62 -1.82 5.36 -5.21
CA VAL A 62 -1.67 4.37 -6.29
C VAL A 62 -3.05 3.85 -6.69
N SER A 63 -3.27 3.69 -7.99
CA SER A 63 -4.51 3.12 -8.54
C SER A 63 -4.52 1.59 -8.45
N TYR A 64 -5.69 0.97 -8.55
CA TYR A 64 -5.79 -0.50 -8.67
C TYR A 64 -5.00 -1.06 -9.85
N LYS A 65 -4.89 -0.31 -10.95
CA LYS A 65 -4.07 -0.69 -12.11
C LYS A 65 -2.58 -0.73 -11.75
N GLU A 66 -2.09 0.26 -11.00
CA GLU A 66 -0.71 0.29 -10.52
C GLU A 66 -0.46 -0.80 -9.48
N ILE A 67 -1.41 -1.05 -8.58
CA ILE A 67 -1.32 -2.15 -7.61
C ILE A 67 -1.19 -3.50 -8.34
N ALA A 68 -1.99 -3.74 -9.38
CA ALA A 68 -1.88 -4.95 -10.19
C ALA A 68 -0.49 -5.09 -10.82
N GLN A 69 0.10 -3.99 -11.31
CA GLN A 69 1.47 -4.00 -11.83
C GLN A 69 2.50 -4.30 -10.74
N LEU A 70 2.36 -3.71 -9.55
CA LEU A 70 3.24 -3.97 -8.40
C LEU A 70 3.19 -5.43 -7.95
N ILE A 71 2.01 -6.08 -8.02
CA ILE A 71 1.85 -7.51 -7.73
C ILE A 71 2.69 -8.36 -8.70
N LEU A 72 2.71 -8.02 -9.99
CA LEU A 72 3.48 -8.75 -11.00
C LEU A 72 5.00 -8.54 -10.86
N GLU A 73 5.41 -7.40 -10.30
CA GLU A 73 6.82 -7.04 -10.11
C GLU A 73 7.41 -7.52 -8.78
N ALA A 74 6.56 -7.83 -7.80
CA ALA A 74 6.95 -8.27 -6.48
C ALA A 74 7.42 -9.73 -6.48
N GLN A 75 8.51 -10.03 -5.75
CA GLN A 75 8.94 -11.42 -5.52
C GLN A 75 7.98 -12.16 -4.57
N LYS A 76 7.36 -11.42 -3.65
CA LYS A 76 6.40 -11.92 -2.69
C LYS A 76 5.29 -10.89 -2.47
N VAL A 77 4.06 -11.38 -2.34
CA VAL A 77 2.92 -10.57 -1.89
C VAL A 77 2.45 -11.10 -0.54
N ALA A 78 2.37 -10.22 0.45
CA ALA A 78 1.80 -10.49 1.76
C ALA A 78 0.47 -9.74 1.88
N VAL A 79 -0.57 -10.43 2.34
CA VAL A 79 -1.90 -9.85 2.52
C VAL A 79 -2.22 -9.85 4.01
N TRP A 80 -2.71 -8.73 4.51
CA TRP A 80 -3.06 -8.53 5.92
C TRP A 80 -4.44 -7.89 6.07
#